data_AF-A0A935ZA03-F1
#
_entry.id   AF-A0A935ZA03-F1
#
_cell.length_a   1.000
_cell.length_b   1.000
_cell.length_c   1.000
_cell.angle_alpha   90.00
_cell.angle_beta   90.00
_cell.angle_gamma   90.00
#
_symmetry.space_group_name_H-M   'P 1'
#
loop_
_entity.id
_entity.type
_entity.pdbx_description
1 polymer ?
#
loop_
_entity_poly.entity_id
_entity_poly.type
_entity_poly.pdbx_seq_one_letter_code
_entity_poly.pdbx_strand_id
1 'polypeptide(L)'
;MRFSSPSTPRRSLLPRLTTIAGAALAACLGVGGTAKAGGMVVGGTGPVSMRVAASSDGTRTTRWQAVVVPPGERVTWLVPARPGARVDLGGEAFMRALDETTAVRVVRPNGGTTACGPEGVFETIDEGTPNERADLDGAPVVLTGGADLDALAAARGLSLPAGLSARAFRDGFQLVALSFQPSARPTTTPVVRVTDDGPMSLPIVLGHAATRDVTVTTYVIAEGSQSVGTRVALPETQVTWGMRGSSYRTAREAALAPYRGFGFLTEAAGHDLVFGPRPSLPEGTLPPSLVSAYAMRVSRSPQEAAACASTLAAMTNHPVRFGTACSRGELARLAPEAECTDTSGGADVTHATCGTSSDDLAVALAGKRIDAIAVTRAVGIVPAGSTGGLVAIAPGSAKEPTVTPRLDETCLPPTPFRPTPSPSSAPPFASDWPTPEQPSPATPRYKSTYSDGCGGGTMVVTDTTSDTTYEDTGASDSCSSDTSDSSSDSSSDDVGCGGDTVGGDNDGSSDACSSDSSSDSSDSCSSSSGDSCDSPETRNHKGRRGKSPVSRAAFLVVALLLPLRRMAKKRENG
;
A
#
# COMPACT_ATOMS: atom_id res chain seq x y z
N MET A 1 -27.00 -2.83 77.39
CA MET A 1 -27.56 -4.18 77.18
C MET A 1 -28.69 -4.10 76.17
N ARG A 2 -28.63 -4.96 75.14
CA ARG A 2 -29.73 -5.66 74.44
C ARG A 2 -30.93 -4.82 73.94
N PHE A 3 -31.00 -4.66 72.61
CA PHE A 3 -31.94 -5.34 71.68
C PHE A 3 -33.37 -4.77 71.69
N SER A 4 -33.80 -4.19 70.56
CA SER A 4 -34.88 -4.77 69.75
C SER A 4 -35.00 -4.08 68.39
N SER A 5 -35.33 -4.92 67.42
CA SER A 5 -35.11 -4.81 65.97
C SER A 5 -36.20 -4.06 65.18
N PRO A 6 -35.97 -3.82 63.87
CA PRO A 6 -36.68 -2.86 63.04
C PRO A 6 -37.84 -3.46 62.21
N SER A 7 -38.72 -2.59 61.74
CA SER A 7 -39.78 -2.86 60.77
C SER A 7 -39.27 -2.81 59.32
N THR A 8 -39.72 -3.80 58.57
CA THR A 8 -39.44 -4.17 57.17
C THR A 8 -39.97 -3.17 56.13
N PRO A 9 -39.28 -2.96 54.98
CA PRO A 9 -39.90 -2.44 53.76
C PRO A 9 -40.25 -3.56 52.76
N ARG A 10 -41.31 -3.30 51.99
CA ARG A 10 -41.98 -4.16 51.02
C ARG A 10 -41.07 -4.58 49.85
N ARG A 11 -41.11 -5.88 49.51
CA ARG A 11 -40.60 -6.45 48.24
C ARG A 11 -41.56 -6.10 47.10
N SER A 12 -41.04 -5.49 46.02
CA SER A 12 -41.67 -5.49 44.71
C SER A 12 -41.14 -6.68 43.89
N LEU A 13 -42.06 -7.45 43.31
CA LEU A 13 -41.79 -8.56 42.41
C LEU A 13 -41.84 -8.06 40.96
N LEU A 14 -40.72 -8.18 40.26
CA LEU A 14 -40.60 -8.14 38.80
C LEU A 14 -41.20 -9.41 38.19
N PRO A 15 -41.80 -9.35 36.99
CA PRO A 15 -41.70 -10.44 36.02
C PRO A 15 -40.67 -10.09 34.94
N ARG A 16 -39.65 -10.95 34.86
CA ARG A 16 -38.69 -11.05 33.76
C ARG A 16 -39.44 -11.40 32.47
N LEU A 17 -39.40 -10.51 31.47
CA LEU A 17 -39.76 -10.85 30.09
C LEU A 17 -38.49 -10.94 29.26
N THR A 18 -38.29 -12.18 28.83
CA THR A 18 -37.25 -12.80 28.01
C THR A 18 -36.88 -12.02 26.75
N THR A 19 -35.61 -11.63 26.70
CA THR A 19 -34.82 -11.34 25.50
C THR A 19 -34.68 -12.62 24.66
N ILE A 20 -35.46 -12.76 23.60
CA ILE A 20 -35.22 -13.73 22.51
C ILE A 20 -35.34 -12.96 21.19
N ALA A 21 -34.27 -12.25 20.82
CA ALA A 21 -34.08 -11.66 19.50
C ALA A 21 -32.57 -11.45 19.29
N GLY A 22 -31.84 -12.52 19.02
CA GLY A 22 -30.39 -12.44 18.84
C GLY A 22 -29.76 -13.79 18.52
N ALA A 23 -30.13 -14.41 17.40
CA ALA A 23 -29.42 -15.59 16.87
C ALA A 23 -29.82 -16.00 15.43
N ALA A 24 -30.25 -15.08 14.55
CA ALA A 24 -30.72 -15.45 13.20
C ALA A 24 -30.10 -14.63 12.05
N LEU A 25 -28.96 -13.95 12.29
CA LEU A 25 -28.21 -13.25 11.24
C LEU A 25 -26.70 -13.60 11.22
N ALA A 26 -26.33 -14.75 11.78
CA ALA A 26 -24.94 -15.26 11.80
C ALA A 26 -24.78 -16.59 11.01
N ALA A 27 -25.79 -16.97 10.23
CA ALA A 27 -25.81 -18.23 9.46
C ALA A 27 -25.40 -18.07 7.99
N CYS A 28 -24.78 -16.95 7.61
CA CYS A 28 -24.05 -16.81 6.34
C CYS A 28 -22.55 -17.13 6.47
N LEU A 29 -22.12 -17.76 7.58
CA LEU A 29 -20.76 -18.30 7.77
C LEU A 29 -20.60 -19.62 6.99
N GLY A 30 -20.85 -19.56 5.69
CA GLY A 30 -20.79 -20.67 4.76
C GLY A 30 -19.35 -21.01 4.38
N VAL A 31 -18.94 -22.20 4.81
CA VAL A 31 -17.92 -23.08 4.20
C VAL A 31 -16.47 -22.57 4.24
N GLY A 32 -15.75 -23.04 5.27
CA GLY A 32 -14.29 -23.09 5.27
C GLY A 32 -13.78 -24.04 4.19
N GLY A 33 -13.62 -23.54 2.96
CA GLY A 33 -12.81 -24.17 1.94
C GLY A 33 -11.33 -23.90 2.22
N THR A 34 -10.67 -24.80 2.94
CA THR A 34 -9.22 -24.77 3.13
C THR A 34 -8.54 -25.37 1.92
N ALA A 35 -8.11 -24.51 0.99
CA ALA A 35 -6.72 -24.32 0.61
C ALA A 35 -6.68 -23.56 -0.72
N LYS A 36 -5.95 -22.44 -0.80
CA LYS A 36 -5.87 -21.68 -2.07
C LYS A 36 -4.43 -21.23 -2.33
N ALA A 37 -4.00 -21.40 -3.58
CA ALA A 37 -2.66 -21.12 -4.03
C ALA A 37 -2.43 -19.61 -4.09
N GLY A 38 -1.38 -19.17 -3.39
CA GLY A 38 -0.71 -17.91 -3.65
C GLY A 38 0.22 -17.98 -4.87
N GLY A 39 0.69 -16.84 -5.37
CA GLY A 39 1.72 -16.84 -6.43
C GLY A 39 3.02 -17.49 -5.98
N MET A 40 3.73 -18.21 -6.85
CA MET A 40 4.95 -18.93 -6.45
C MET A 40 6.15 -18.54 -7.30
N VAL A 41 7.27 -18.21 -6.67
CA VAL A 41 8.54 -18.01 -7.36
C VAL A 41 9.33 -19.31 -7.37
N VAL A 42 9.74 -19.75 -8.57
CA VAL A 42 10.59 -20.93 -8.80
C VAL A 42 11.87 -20.53 -9.55
N GLY A 43 12.93 -21.31 -9.33
CA GLY A 43 14.28 -20.94 -9.77
C GLY A 43 14.99 -20.02 -8.78
N GLY A 44 16.32 -20.00 -8.81
CA GLY A 44 17.15 -19.19 -7.93
C GLY A 44 17.04 -19.52 -6.45
N THR A 45 17.53 -18.61 -5.61
CA THR A 45 17.54 -18.72 -4.14
C THR A 45 16.22 -18.29 -3.46
N GLY A 46 15.18 -18.08 -4.28
CA GLY A 46 13.88 -17.59 -3.83
C GLY A 46 13.86 -16.09 -3.49
N PRO A 47 12.68 -15.53 -3.22
CA PRO A 47 12.51 -14.09 -3.03
C PRO A 47 13.10 -13.58 -1.70
N VAL A 48 13.46 -12.30 -1.66
CA VAL A 48 13.88 -11.57 -0.45
C VAL A 48 12.65 -11.10 0.33
N SER A 49 11.72 -10.46 -0.38
CA SER A 49 10.52 -9.87 0.17
C SER A 49 9.42 -9.85 -0.89
N MET A 50 8.18 -9.71 -0.44
CA MET A 50 7.00 -9.62 -1.30
C MET A 50 6.12 -8.47 -0.84
N ARG A 51 5.56 -7.74 -1.81
CA ARG A 51 4.50 -6.77 -1.58
C ARG A 51 3.24 -7.26 -2.25
N VAL A 52 2.13 -7.24 -1.52
CA VAL A 52 0.82 -7.64 -2.02
C VAL A 52 -0.18 -6.56 -1.66
N ALA A 53 -0.99 -6.10 -2.61
CA ALA A 53 -2.17 -5.30 -2.33
C ALA A 53 -3.42 -6.06 -2.81
N ALA A 54 -4.53 -5.89 -2.10
CA ALA A 54 -5.82 -6.37 -2.53
C ALA A 54 -6.90 -5.31 -2.33
N SER A 55 -7.84 -5.27 -3.28
CA SER A 55 -9.03 -4.44 -3.25
C SER A 55 -10.23 -5.26 -3.73
N SER A 56 -11.42 -5.03 -3.17
CA SER A 56 -12.66 -5.66 -3.67
C SER A 56 -13.79 -4.64 -3.79
N ASP A 57 -14.55 -4.72 -4.88
CA ASP A 57 -15.78 -3.93 -5.09
C ASP A 57 -17.05 -4.68 -4.63
N GLY A 58 -16.88 -5.86 -4.01
CA GLY A 58 -17.95 -6.76 -3.58
C GLY A 58 -18.34 -7.81 -4.63
N THR A 59 -17.98 -7.61 -5.90
CA THR A 59 -18.21 -8.56 -7.00
C THR A 59 -16.91 -9.06 -7.62
N ARG A 60 -15.89 -8.22 -7.65
CA ARG A 60 -14.56 -8.48 -8.17
C ARG A 60 -13.53 -8.21 -7.10
N THR A 61 -12.40 -8.89 -7.23
CA THR A 61 -11.21 -8.67 -6.44
C THR A 61 -10.06 -8.36 -7.37
N THR A 62 -9.36 -7.26 -7.10
CA THR A 62 -8.10 -6.93 -7.75
C THR A 62 -6.96 -7.12 -6.78
N ARG A 63 -5.90 -7.76 -7.25
CA ARG A 63 -4.68 -8.05 -6.49
C ARG A 63 -3.49 -7.50 -7.24
N TRP A 64 -2.63 -6.73 -6.55
CA TRP A 64 -1.34 -6.28 -7.06
C TRP A 64 -0.25 -7.01 -6.30
N GLN A 65 0.76 -7.48 -7.00
CA GLN A 65 1.85 -8.21 -6.39
C GLN A 65 3.18 -7.76 -6.99
N ALA A 66 4.21 -7.63 -6.18
CA ALA A 66 5.58 -7.42 -6.62
C ALA A 66 6.52 -8.18 -5.69
N VAL A 67 7.57 -8.76 -6.27
CA VAL A 67 8.52 -9.60 -5.55
C VAL A 67 9.91 -9.02 -5.69
N VAL A 68 10.67 -9.01 -4.61
CA VAL A 68 12.10 -8.69 -4.66
C VAL A 68 12.87 -9.98 -4.85
N VAL A 69 13.62 -10.06 -5.93
CA VAL A 69 14.41 -11.20 -6.34
C VAL A 69 15.88 -10.91 -6.03
N PRO A 70 16.62 -11.85 -5.43
CA PRO A 70 18.06 -11.70 -5.22
C PRO A 70 18.82 -11.66 -6.55
N PRO A 71 20.07 -11.15 -6.56
CA PRO A 71 20.93 -11.24 -7.73
C PRO A 71 21.19 -12.72 -8.10
N GLY A 72 21.46 -12.95 -9.37
CA GLY A 72 21.84 -14.26 -9.89
C GLY A 72 20.80 -14.83 -10.84
N GLU A 73 20.37 -16.06 -10.59
CA GLU A 73 19.69 -16.93 -11.56
C GLU A 73 18.34 -16.41 -12.05
N ARG A 74 17.96 -16.93 -13.22
CA ARG A 74 16.61 -16.77 -13.79
C ARG A 74 15.56 -17.26 -12.78
N VAL A 75 14.55 -16.43 -12.55
CA VAL A 75 13.39 -16.80 -11.74
C VAL A 75 12.13 -16.79 -12.60
N THR A 76 11.20 -17.68 -12.28
CA THR A 76 9.87 -17.69 -12.87
C THR A 76 8.84 -17.54 -11.77
N TRP A 77 7.99 -16.54 -11.92
CA TRP A 77 6.88 -16.28 -11.02
C TRP A 77 5.59 -16.84 -11.62
N LEU A 78 4.99 -17.79 -10.92
CA LEU A 78 3.72 -18.42 -11.27
C LEU A 78 2.59 -17.69 -10.53
N VAL A 79 1.78 -16.94 -11.26
CA VAL A 79 0.72 -16.12 -10.70
C VAL A 79 -0.64 -16.84 -10.84
N PRO A 80 -1.30 -17.23 -9.73
CA PRO A 80 -2.58 -17.93 -9.77
C PRO A 80 -3.71 -16.98 -10.07
N ALA A 81 -4.51 -17.37 -11.04
CA ALA A 81 -5.64 -16.60 -11.51
C ALA A 81 -6.79 -17.56 -11.85
N ARG A 82 -8.01 -17.11 -11.62
CA ARG A 82 -9.21 -17.91 -11.90
C ARG A 82 -9.50 -17.89 -13.41
N PRO A 83 -10.23 -18.87 -13.94
CA PRO A 83 -10.81 -18.74 -15.27
C PRO A 83 -11.60 -17.43 -15.35
N GLY A 84 -11.40 -16.70 -16.44
CA GLY A 84 -11.99 -15.38 -16.66
C GLY A 84 -11.24 -14.19 -16.04
N ALA A 85 -10.24 -14.45 -15.20
CA ALA A 85 -9.39 -13.39 -14.67
C ALA A 85 -8.68 -12.59 -15.77
N ARG A 86 -8.43 -11.32 -15.47
CA ARG A 86 -7.66 -10.37 -16.27
C ARG A 86 -6.33 -10.12 -15.60
N VAL A 87 -5.24 -10.35 -16.33
CA VAL A 87 -3.88 -10.17 -15.84
C VAL A 87 -3.21 -9.04 -16.62
N ASP A 88 -2.66 -8.07 -15.88
CA ASP A 88 -2.03 -6.86 -16.38
C ASP A 88 -0.69 -6.62 -15.68
N LEU A 89 0.12 -5.74 -16.25
CA LEU A 89 1.14 -5.03 -15.47
C LEU A 89 0.48 -3.84 -14.77
N GLY A 90 0.64 -3.79 -13.44
CA GLY A 90 0.33 -2.61 -12.65
C GLY A 90 1.49 -1.60 -12.66
N GLY A 91 1.19 -0.37 -12.29
CA GLY A 91 2.16 0.69 -12.11
C GLY A 91 2.91 0.56 -10.78
N GLU A 92 4.24 0.64 -10.83
CA GLU A 92 5.07 0.72 -9.61
C GLU A 92 4.73 1.94 -8.75
N ALA A 93 4.27 3.02 -9.39
CA ALA A 93 3.86 4.23 -8.71
C ALA A 93 2.81 3.97 -7.61
N PHE A 94 1.89 3.04 -7.86
CA PHE A 94 0.85 2.65 -6.91
C PHE A 94 1.42 1.96 -5.67
N MET A 95 2.27 0.95 -5.86
CA MET A 95 2.90 0.23 -4.74
C MET A 95 3.86 1.12 -3.95
N ARG A 96 4.64 1.98 -4.63
CA ARG A 96 5.51 2.96 -3.96
C ARG A 96 4.70 4.00 -3.19
N ALA A 97 3.55 4.44 -3.70
CA ALA A 97 2.66 5.35 -2.99
C ALA A 97 2.03 4.70 -1.75
N LEU A 98 1.67 3.41 -1.83
CA LEU A 98 1.25 2.62 -0.66
C LEU A 98 2.37 2.54 0.38
N ASP A 99 3.59 2.15 -0.03
CA ASP A 99 4.75 2.06 0.85
C ASP A 99 5.01 3.41 1.54
N GLU A 100 5.14 4.50 0.78
CA GLU A 100 5.39 5.83 1.34
C GLU A 100 4.27 6.25 2.29
N THR A 101 3.01 6.07 1.92
CA THR A 101 1.88 6.51 2.74
C THR A 101 1.80 5.73 4.04
N THR A 102 2.13 4.44 4.04
CA THR A 102 1.84 3.55 5.17
C THR A 102 3.09 3.04 5.90
N ALA A 103 4.29 3.46 5.49
CA ALA A 103 5.55 3.17 6.18
C ALA A 103 5.52 3.55 7.65
N VAL A 104 6.09 2.75 8.53
CA VAL A 104 6.14 3.09 9.97
C VAL A 104 7.15 4.23 10.17
N ARG A 105 6.73 5.26 10.90
CA ARG A 105 7.62 6.32 11.40
C ARG A 105 7.85 6.09 12.88
N VAL A 106 9.08 5.76 13.24
CA VAL A 106 9.46 5.66 14.64
C VAL A 106 9.94 7.04 15.08
N VAL A 107 9.13 7.71 15.89
CA VAL A 107 9.44 9.04 16.39
C VAL A 107 10.35 8.93 17.59
N ARG A 108 11.45 9.66 17.57
CA ARG A 108 12.40 9.70 18.68
C ARG A 108 11.71 10.23 19.95
N PRO A 109 11.90 9.60 21.12
CA PRO A 109 11.27 10.08 22.34
C PRO A 109 11.84 11.43 22.79
N ASN A 110 10.97 12.30 23.30
CA ASN A 110 11.36 13.59 23.88
C ASN A 110 12.32 13.38 25.07
N GLY A 111 13.37 14.20 25.14
CA GLY A 111 14.35 14.18 26.25
C GLY A 111 15.59 13.31 26.03
N GLY A 112 15.75 12.67 24.86
CA GLY A 112 17.02 12.05 24.48
C GLY A 112 18.10 13.10 24.19
N THR A 113 19.32 12.89 24.67
CA THR A 113 20.48 13.75 24.34
C THR A 113 20.86 13.57 22.87
N THR A 114 21.35 14.60 22.16
CA THR A 114 21.78 14.49 20.75
C THR A 114 22.77 13.34 20.48
N ALA A 115 23.46 12.85 21.52
CA ALA A 115 24.32 11.67 21.49
C ALA A 115 23.60 10.33 21.14
N CYS A 116 22.27 10.30 21.10
CA CYS A 116 21.48 9.07 20.98
C CYS A 116 20.77 8.88 19.65
N GLY A 117 21.56 8.52 18.65
CA GLY A 117 21.11 8.19 17.31
C GLY A 117 21.46 9.26 16.28
N PRO A 118 21.21 8.98 14.99
CA PRO A 118 21.42 9.95 13.91
C PRO A 118 20.63 11.25 14.16
N GLU A 119 21.11 12.35 13.60
CA GLU A 119 20.40 13.63 13.58
C GLU A 119 19.11 13.47 12.78
N GLY A 120 18.03 13.19 13.49
CA GLY A 120 16.71 12.99 12.91
C GLY A 120 15.68 12.81 14.02
N VAL A 121 14.51 13.42 13.85
CA VAL A 121 13.44 13.35 14.85
C VAL A 121 12.59 12.09 14.69
N PHE A 122 12.70 11.41 13.55
CA PHE A 122 12.10 10.11 13.32
C PHE A 122 12.90 9.26 12.33
N GLU A 123 12.74 7.94 12.43
CA GLU A 123 13.23 6.96 11.45
C GLU A 123 12.03 6.43 10.65
N THR A 124 12.15 6.37 9.32
CA THR A 124 11.17 5.69 8.47
C THR A 124 11.61 4.26 8.22
N ILE A 125 10.78 3.30 8.61
CA ILE A 125 11.07 1.87 8.41
C ILE A 125 10.70 1.49 6.97
N ASP A 126 11.71 1.47 6.10
CA ASP A 126 11.62 0.96 4.73
C ASP A 126 12.01 -0.53 4.68
N GLU A 127 11.31 -1.34 3.91
CA GLU A 127 11.70 -2.74 3.66
C GLU A 127 12.85 -2.86 2.64
N GLY A 128 13.34 -1.75 2.09
CA GLY A 128 14.50 -1.72 1.22
C GLY A 128 14.17 -2.24 -0.17
N THR A 129 13.17 -1.64 -0.81
CA THR A 129 12.81 -1.98 -2.19
C THR A 129 13.94 -1.60 -3.14
N PRO A 130 14.53 -2.53 -3.90
CA PRO A 130 15.54 -2.17 -4.89
C PRO A 130 14.96 -1.23 -5.94
N ASN A 131 15.73 -0.20 -6.31
CA ASN A 131 15.38 0.71 -7.39
C ASN A 131 15.45 0.04 -8.77
N GLU A 132 16.23 -1.04 -8.88
CA GLU A 132 16.38 -1.80 -10.12
C GLU A 132 15.17 -2.71 -10.34
N ARG A 133 14.67 -2.70 -11.58
CA ARG A 133 13.51 -3.48 -11.99
C ARG A 133 13.98 -4.72 -12.75
N ALA A 134 13.33 -5.85 -12.50
CA ALA A 134 13.59 -7.08 -13.25
C ALA A 134 12.92 -7.02 -14.63
N ASP A 135 13.67 -7.37 -15.67
CA ASP A 135 13.15 -7.44 -17.03
C ASP A 135 12.50 -8.80 -17.30
N LEU A 136 11.36 -8.77 -17.99
CA LEU A 136 10.67 -9.98 -18.42
C LEU A 136 11.49 -10.72 -19.48
N ASP A 137 11.59 -12.02 -19.32
CA ASP A 137 12.23 -12.94 -20.26
C ASP A 137 11.18 -13.62 -21.14
N GLY A 138 10.75 -12.86 -22.14
CA GLY A 138 9.72 -13.25 -23.10
C GLY A 138 8.30 -12.94 -22.66
N ALA A 139 7.34 -13.43 -23.44
CA ALA A 139 5.92 -13.25 -23.17
C ALA A 139 5.45 -14.12 -21.98
N PRO A 140 4.41 -13.69 -21.24
CA PRO A 140 3.75 -14.52 -20.24
C PRO A 140 3.23 -15.83 -20.85
N VAL A 141 3.31 -16.92 -20.09
CA VAL A 141 2.76 -18.22 -20.51
C VAL A 141 1.58 -18.59 -19.60
N VAL A 142 0.41 -18.83 -20.20
CA VAL A 142 -0.76 -19.34 -19.48
C VAL A 142 -0.68 -20.85 -19.38
N LEU A 143 -0.76 -21.37 -18.16
CA LEU A 143 -0.75 -22.79 -17.84
C LEU A 143 -2.14 -23.18 -17.36
N THR A 144 -2.70 -24.22 -17.96
CA THR A 144 -4.08 -24.67 -17.69
C THR A 144 -4.12 -25.96 -16.89
N GLY A 145 -3.00 -26.68 -16.78
CA GLY A 145 -2.89 -27.88 -15.97
C GLY A 145 -1.46 -28.27 -15.63
N GLY A 146 -1.33 -29.35 -14.86
CA GLY A 146 -0.04 -29.85 -14.38
C GLY A 146 0.95 -30.18 -15.49
N ALA A 147 0.47 -30.74 -16.61
CA ALA A 147 1.31 -31.07 -17.76
C ALA A 147 1.99 -29.83 -18.38
N ASP A 148 1.26 -28.71 -18.48
CA ASP A 148 1.81 -27.44 -19.00
C ASP A 148 2.92 -26.92 -18.08
N LEU A 149 2.70 -27.03 -16.76
CA LEU A 149 3.67 -26.61 -15.75
C LEU A 149 4.92 -27.49 -15.76
N ASP A 150 4.77 -28.80 -15.88
CA ASP A 150 5.89 -29.74 -15.99
C ASP A 150 6.68 -29.50 -17.29
N ALA A 151 5.98 -29.23 -18.41
CA ALA A 151 6.61 -28.88 -19.68
C ALA A 151 7.38 -27.55 -19.61
N LEU A 152 6.79 -26.52 -19.00
CA LEU A 152 7.47 -25.24 -18.76
C LEU A 152 8.72 -25.45 -17.90
N ALA A 153 8.61 -26.23 -16.83
CA ALA A 153 9.72 -26.51 -15.94
C ALA A 153 10.85 -27.26 -16.65
N ALA A 154 10.53 -28.28 -17.44
CA ALA A 154 11.52 -28.99 -18.27
C ALA A 154 12.19 -28.06 -19.28
N ALA A 155 11.41 -27.22 -19.98
CA ALA A 155 11.93 -26.29 -20.98
C ALA A 155 12.84 -25.20 -20.39
N ARG A 156 12.62 -24.82 -19.13
CA ARG A 156 13.34 -23.74 -18.44
C ARG A 156 14.33 -24.24 -17.39
N GLY A 157 14.51 -25.56 -17.25
CA GLY A 157 15.38 -26.16 -16.23
C GLY A 157 14.95 -25.84 -14.80
N LEU A 158 13.66 -25.65 -14.54
CA LEU A 158 13.14 -25.27 -13.23
C LEU A 158 12.95 -26.50 -12.35
N SER A 159 13.42 -26.42 -11.10
CA SER A 159 13.09 -27.41 -10.08
C SER A 159 11.73 -27.08 -9.46
N LEU A 160 10.75 -27.97 -9.65
CA LEU A 160 9.43 -27.83 -9.06
C LEU A 160 9.30 -28.62 -7.76
N PRO A 161 8.66 -28.07 -6.71
CA PRO A 161 8.35 -28.81 -5.50
C PRO A 161 7.39 -29.97 -5.76
N ALA A 162 7.60 -31.10 -5.08
CA ALA A 162 6.69 -32.23 -5.16
C ALA A 162 5.24 -31.82 -4.80
N GLY A 163 4.28 -32.27 -5.62
CA GLY A 163 2.86 -31.97 -5.44
C GLY A 163 2.47 -30.53 -5.75
N LEU A 164 3.36 -29.72 -6.33
CA LEU A 164 3.02 -28.35 -6.74
C LEU A 164 1.85 -28.33 -7.73
N SER A 165 1.94 -29.09 -8.83
CA SER A 165 0.92 -29.10 -9.88
C SER A 165 -0.47 -29.40 -9.31
N ALA A 166 -0.59 -30.46 -8.50
CA ALA A 166 -1.84 -30.82 -7.84
C ALA A 166 -2.40 -29.70 -6.93
N ARG A 167 -1.54 -28.91 -6.27
CA ARG A 167 -1.97 -27.78 -5.42
C ARG A 167 -2.31 -26.52 -6.22
N ALA A 168 -1.54 -26.24 -7.26
CA ALA A 168 -1.63 -25.00 -8.02
C ALA A 168 -2.86 -24.94 -8.92
N PHE A 169 -3.27 -26.08 -9.48
CA PHE A 169 -4.45 -26.21 -10.35
C PHE A 169 -5.70 -26.70 -9.64
N ARG A 170 -5.67 -26.84 -8.30
CA ARG A 170 -6.86 -27.22 -7.54
C ARG A 170 -7.93 -26.13 -7.67
N ASP A 171 -9.21 -26.52 -7.58
CA ASP A 171 -10.36 -25.60 -7.58
C ASP A 171 -10.49 -24.76 -8.86
N GLY A 172 -9.89 -25.23 -9.96
CA GLY A 172 -10.01 -24.62 -11.28
C GLY A 172 -9.08 -23.43 -11.54
N PHE A 173 -8.14 -23.13 -10.64
CA PHE A 173 -7.15 -22.08 -10.88
C PHE A 173 -6.26 -22.43 -12.09
N GLN A 174 -5.89 -21.40 -12.84
CA GLN A 174 -4.86 -21.41 -13.85
C GLN A 174 -3.63 -20.64 -13.34
N LEU A 175 -2.49 -20.80 -13.98
CA LEU A 175 -1.28 -20.05 -13.65
C LEU A 175 -0.86 -19.19 -14.84
N VAL A 176 -0.40 -17.97 -14.57
CA VAL A 176 0.34 -17.16 -15.53
C VAL A 176 1.79 -17.15 -15.11
N ALA A 177 2.66 -17.75 -15.93
CA ALA A 177 4.09 -17.79 -15.68
C ALA A 177 4.78 -16.57 -16.29
N LEU A 178 5.52 -15.86 -15.44
CA LEU A 178 6.33 -14.70 -15.79
C LEU A 178 7.78 -15.02 -15.47
N SER A 179 8.61 -15.21 -16.49
CA SER A 179 10.04 -15.41 -16.30
C SER A 179 10.77 -14.09 -16.33
N PHE A 180 11.83 -13.96 -15.53
CA PHE A 180 12.65 -12.76 -15.45
C PHE A 180 14.10 -13.06 -15.77
N GLN A 181 14.77 -12.12 -16.41
CA GLN A 181 16.18 -12.23 -16.71
C GLN A 181 17.01 -12.21 -15.41
N PRO A 182 18.16 -12.92 -15.39
CA PRO A 182 19.10 -12.84 -14.29
C PRO A 182 19.65 -11.42 -14.13
N SER A 183 19.84 -10.96 -12.90
CA SER A 183 20.40 -9.62 -12.61
C SER A 183 21.63 -9.72 -11.70
N ALA A 184 22.58 -8.80 -11.88
CA ALA A 184 23.77 -8.73 -11.03
C ALA A 184 23.48 -8.16 -9.62
N ARG A 185 22.34 -7.48 -9.47
CA ARG A 185 21.88 -6.84 -8.24
C ARG A 185 20.48 -7.34 -7.87
N PRO A 186 20.05 -7.20 -6.61
CA PRO A 186 18.66 -7.45 -6.25
C PRO A 186 17.73 -6.57 -7.10
N THR A 187 16.68 -7.16 -7.65
CA THR A 187 15.71 -6.46 -8.50
C THR A 187 14.29 -6.64 -7.98
N THR A 188 13.42 -5.69 -8.29
CA THR A 188 11.98 -5.82 -8.03
C THR A 188 11.29 -6.26 -9.33
N THR A 189 10.44 -7.29 -9.28
CA THR A 189 9.60 -7.62 -10.42
C THR A 189 8.63 -6.46 -10.74
N PRO A 190 8.23 -6.30 -12.01
CA PRO A 190 7.05 -5.52 -12.35
C PRO A 190 5.87 -5.87 -11.43
N VAL A 191 5.04 -4.88 -11.12
CA VAL A 191 3.80 -5.12 -10.40
C VAL A 191 2.88 -5.92 -11.31
N VAL A 192 2.41 -7.08 -10.87
CA VAL A 192 1.41 -7.86 -11.60
C VAL A 192 0.06 -7.62 -10.95
N ARG A 193 -0.90 -7.22 -11.78
CA ARG A 193 -2.28 -6.98 -11.38
C ARG A 193 -3.16 -8.12 -11.90
N VAL A 194 -3.89 -8.77 -11.00
CA VAL A 194 -4.87 -9.81 -11.32
C VAL A 194 -6.23 -9.36 -10.83
N THR A 195 -7.20 -9.28 -11.75
CA THR A 195 -8.61 -9.01 -11.42
C THR A 195 -9.43 -10.27 -11.70
N ASP A 196 -10.17 -10.75 -10.71
CA ASP A 196 -11.05 -11.91 -10.84
C ASP A 196 -12.33 -11.75 -10.00
N ASP A 197 -13.24 -12.72 -10.10
CA ASP A 197 -14.51 -12.80 -9.35
C ASP A 197 -14.35 -13.48 -7.97
N GLY A 198 -13.11 -13.76 -7.57
CA GLY A 198 -12.81 -14.50 -6.36
C GLY A 198 -13.08 -13.68 -5.09
N PRO A 199 -13.24 -14.35 -3.94
CA PRO A 199 -13.31 -13.66 -2.66
C PRO A 199 -12.00 -12.93 -2.39
N MET A 200 -12.12 -11.75 -1.78
CA MET A 200 -10.97 -10.97 -1.34
C MET A 200 -10.08 -11.81 -0.44
N SER A 201 -8.91 -12.17 -0.94
CA SER A 201 -7.93 -12.98 -0.24
C SER A 201 -6.53 -12.58 -0.69
N LEU A 202 -5.58 -12.71 0.24
CA LEU A 202 -4.19 -12.35 0.00
C LEU A 202 -3.44 -13.64 -0.32
N PRO A 203 -3.08 -13.83 -1.59
CA PRO A 203 -2.48 -15.06 -2.09
C PRO A 203 -0.99 -15.06 -1.73
N ILE A 204 -0.64 -15.48 -0.51
CA ILE A 204 0.77 -15.49 -0.07
C ILE A 204 1.33 -16.89 -0.30
N VAL A 205 1.98 -17.11 -1.43
CA VAL A 205 2.85 -18.27 -1.59
C VAL A 205 4.22 -17.73 -1.88
N LEU A 206 5.20 -18.38 -1.28
CA LEU A 206 6.60 -18.11 -1.50
C LEU A 206 7.20 -19.48 -1.70
N GLY A 207 7.98 -19.62 -2.77
CA GLY A 207 8.35 -20.93 -3.29
C GLY A 207 9.09 -21.77 -2.25
N HIS A 208 9.11 -23.08 -2.50
CA HIS A 208 9.93 -24.02 -1.75
C HIS A 208 11.44 -23.67 -1.76
N ALA A 209 11.86 -22.80 -2.69
CA ALA A 209 13.24 -22.39 -2.91
C ALA A 209 13.74 -21.26 -1.98
N ALA A 210 12.88 -20.64 -1.16
CA ALA A 210 13.35 -19.63 -0.22
C ALA A 210 14.18 -20.31 0.87
N THR A 211 15.50 -20.14 0.81
CA THR A 211 16.47 -20.61 1.82
C THR A 211 16.44 -19.75 3.10
N ARG A 212 15.68 -18.65 3.06
CA ARG A 212 15.52 -17.69 4.15
C ARG A 212 14.05 -17.33 4.33
N ASP A 213 13.78 -16.76 5.50
CA ASP A 213 12.50 -16.13 5.78
C ASP A 213 12.25 -14.96 4.83
N VAL A 214 11.01 -14.82 4.40
CA VAL A 214 10.59 -13.80 3.45
C VAL A 214 9.61 -12.85 4.13
N THR A 215 9.95 -11.57 4.15
CA THR A 215 9.05 -10.52 4.66
C THR A 215 7.97 -10.24 3.64
N VAL A 216 6.71 -10.30 4.07
CA VAL A 216 5.55 -10.00 3.24
C VAL A 216 4.86 -8.75 3.75
N THR A 217 4.89 -7.68 2.96
CA THR A 217 4.11 -6.47 3.23
C THR A 217 2.80 -6.54 2.46
N THR A 218 1.70 -6.38 3.19
CA THR A 218 0.37 -6.56 2.65
C THR A 218 -0.46 -5.30 2.81
N TYR A 219 -1.15 -4.92 1.74
CA TYR A 219 -2.08 -3.79 1.67
C TYR A 219 -3.50 -4.29 1.42
N VAL A 220 -4.44 -3.78 2.18
CA VAL A 220 -5.87 -4.07 1.99
C VAL A 220 -6.61 -2.75 1.84
N ILE A 221 -7.31 -2.60 0.72
CA ILE A 221 -8.08 -1.40 0.37
C ILE A 221 -9.54 -1.79 0.35
N ALA A 222 -10.28 -1.34 1.36
CA ALA A 222 -11.66 -1.75 1.60
C ALA A 222 -12.45 -0.65 2.29
N GLU A 223 -13.76 -0.86 2.47
CA GLU A 223 -14.56 -0.01 3.36
C GLU A 223 -14.25 -0.36 4.82
N GLY A 224 -13.71 0.60 5.56
CA GLY A 224 -13.22 0.43 6.92
C GLY A 224 -11.86 -0.24 7.03
N SER A 225 -11.19 -0.03 8.17
CA SER A 225 -9.93 -0.68 8.49
C SER A 225 -10.08 -2.19 8.56
N GLN A 226 -9.05 -2.91 8.15
CA GLN A 226 -9.04 -4.37 8.08
C GLN A 226 -7.95 -4.94 9.00
N SER A 227 -8.02 -6.25 9.21
CA SER A 227 -6.99 -7.06 9.81
C SER A 227 -6.71 -8.25 8.91
N VAL A 228 -5.44 -8.66 8.91
CA VAL A 228 -4.91 -9.66 8.00
C VAL A 228 -4.45 -10.83 8.87
N GLY A 229 -4.95 -12.04 8.60
CA GLY A 229 -4.51 -13.26 9.27
C GLY A 229 -4.67 -13.27 10.79
N THR A 230 -3.77 -13.99 11.46
CA THR A 230 -3.70 -13.97 12.93
C THR A 230 -3.07 -12.64 13.36
N ARG A 231 -3.81 -11.83 14.10
CA ARG A 231 -3.32 -10.52 14.56
C ARG A 231 -2.18 -10.70 15.55
N VAL A 232 -1.04 -10.10 15.24
CA VAL A 232 0.12 -9.99 16.13
C VAL A 232 0.15 -8.58 16.71
N ALA A 233 0.38 -8.49 18.02
CA ALA A 233 0.60 -7.24 18.71
C ALA A 233 2.10 -7.04 18.95
N LEU A 234 2.59 -5.82 18.68
CA LEU A 234 3.91 -5.37 19.07
C LEU A 234 3.71 -4.25 20.10
N PRO A 235 3.86 -4.54 21.40
CA PRO A 235 3.81 -3.50 22.43
C PRO A 235 4.91 -2.46 22.20
N GLU A 236 4.58 -1.17 22.22
CA GLU A 236 5.55 -0.08 22.06
C GLU A 236 6.67 -0.13 23.11
N THR A 237 6.39 -0.72 24.28
CA THR A 237 7.39 -0.93 25.35
C THR A 237 8.52 -1.89 24.97
N GLN A 238 8.36 -2.68 23.91
CA GLN A 238 9.39 -3.56 23.36
C GLN A 238 10.25 -2.88 22.30
N VAL A 239 9.86 -1.68 21.85
CA VAL A 239 10.62 -0.88 20.90
C VAL A 239 11.46 0.11 21.68
N THR A 240 12.75 0.13 21.39
CA THR A 240 13.74 1.04 21.99
C THR A 240 14.35 1.94 20.93
N TRP A 241 14.85 3.09 21.36
CA TRP A 241 15.65 4.02 20.57
C TRP A 241 17.02 4.17 21.23
N GLY A 242 18.06 3.72 20.55
CA GLY A 242 19.44 3.75 21.04
C GLY A 242 20.37 4.49 20.09
N MET A 243 21.68 4.36 20.31
CA MET A 243 22.72 5.02 19.51
C MET A 243 22.67 4.66 18.01
N ARG A 244 22.08 3.52 17.65
CA ARG A 244 21.97 3.04 16.26
C ARG A 244 20.60 3.31 15.61
N GLY A 245 19.73 4.07 16.28
CA GLY A 245 18.34 4.29 15.84
C GLY A 245 17.35 3.37 16.55
N SER A 246 16.23 3.07 15.90
CA SER A 246 15.16 2.27 16.45
C SER A 246 15.44 0.76 16.41
N SER A 247 15.01 0.03 17.45
CA SER A 247 14.96 -1.44 17.43
C SER A 247 13.67 -2.01 16.83
N TYR A 248 12.83 -1.17 16.19
CA TYR A 248 11.50 -1.57 15.69
C TYR A 248 11.54 -2.80 14.79
N ARG A 249 12.45 -2.86 13.82
CA ARG A 249 12.55 -3.99 12.89
C ARG A 249 12.82 -5.30 13.64
N THR A 250 13.79 -5.29 14.54
CA THR A 250 14.14 -6.46 15.37
C THR A 250 13.00 -6.86 16.29
N ALA A 251 12.34 -5.90 16.94
CA ALA A 251 11.20 -6.17 17.84
C ALA A 251 10.00 -6.74 17.06
N ARG A 252 9.72 -6.21 15.86
CA ARG A 252 8.71 -6.72 14.95
C ARG A 252 8.99 -8.15 14.52
N GLU A 253 10.21 -8.45 14.08
CA GLU A 253 10.61 -9.80 13.68
C GLU A 253 10.47 -10.79 14.84
N ALA A 254 10.92 -10.41 16.04
CA ALA A 254 10.76 -11.22 17.25
C ALA A 254 9.28 -11.48 17.60
N ALA A 255 8.40 -10.49 17.41
CA ALA A 255 6.97 -10.64 17.65
C ALA A 255 6.28 -11.55 16.61
N LEU A 256 6.76 -11.56 15.36
CA LEU A 256 6.21 -12.38 14.27
C LEU A 256 6.72 -13.82 14.28
N ALA A 257 7.95 -14.07 14.75
CA ALA A 257 8.59 -15.38 14.72
C ALA A 257 7.74 -16.55 15.30
N PRO A 258 6.99 -16.40 16.41
CA PRO A 258 6.17 -17.49 16.96
C PRO A 258 5.05 -17.99 16.03
N TYR A 259 4.63 -17.19 15.05
CA TYR A 259 3.42 -17.45 14.25
C TYR A 259 3.71 -18.19 12.93
N ARG A 260 4.98 -18.46 12.60
CA ARG A 260 5.42 -19.33 11.49
C ARG A 260 4.66 -19.13 10.16
N GLY A 261 4.47 -17.89 9.70
CA GLY A 261 3.79 -17.63 8.41
C GLY A 261 2.34 -17.17 8.49
N PHE A 262 1.70 -17.29 9.66
CA PHE A 262 0.26 -17.00 9.79
C PHE A 262 -0.04 -15.74 10.62
N GLY A 263 0.99 -15.16 11.24
CA GLY A 263 0.89 -13.95 12.04
C GLY A 263 1.20 -12.71 11.22
N PHE A 264 0.38 -11.68 11.38
CA PHE A 264 0.59 -10.37 10.78
C PHE A 264 0.47 -9.27 11.82
N LEU A 265 1.42 -8.34 11.79
CA LEU A 265 1.38 -7.09 12.53
C LEU A 265 0.74 -6.03 11.64
N THR A 266 -0.44 -5.53 12.01
CA THR A 266 -0.99 -4.31 11.39
C THR A 266 -0.09 -3.14 11.78
N GLU A 267 0.46 -2.44 10.80
CA GLU A 267 1.38 -1.32 11.01
C GLU A 267 0.69 0.03 10.76
N ALA A 268 -0.26 0.08 9.84
CA ALA A 268 -1.07 1.26 9.56
C ALA A 268 -2.48 0.83 9.13
N ALA A 269 -3.52 1.55 9.54
CA ALA A 269 -4.87 1.33 9.08
C ALA A 269 -5.71 2.60 9.23
N GLY A 270 -6.35 3.10 8.17
CA GLY A 270 -7.20 4.27 8.30
C GLY A 270 -7.66 4.88 6.98
N HIS A 271 -8.69 5.71 7.09
CA HIS A 271 -9.25 6.51 6.00
C HIS A 271 -8.35 7.69 5.64
N ASP A 272 -7.75 8.34 6.65
CA ASP A 272 -6.86 9.48 6.44
C ASP A 272 -5.56 9.09 5.72
N LEU A 273 -5.20 7.81 5.71
CA LEU A 273 -4.12 7.30 4.86
C LEU A 273 -4.46 7.46 3.37
N VAL A 274 -5.73 7.45 2.98
CA VAL A 274 -6.14 7.51 1.57
C VAL A 274 -6.22 8.94 1.09
N PHE A 275 -6.95 9.79 1.82
CA PHE A 275 -7.28 11.14 1.40
C PHE A 275 -6.80 12.24 2.36
N GLY A 276 -6.64 11.90 3.63
CA GLY A 276 -6.58 12.87 4.72
C GLY A 276 -5.20 13.48 4.94
N PRO A 277 -5.15 14.70 5.54
CA PRO A 277 -3.94 15.19 6.17
C PRO A 277 -3.60 14.27 7.34
N ARG A 278 -2.33 13.92 7.48
CA ARG A 278 -1.87 13.05 8.56
C ARG A 278 -1.39 13.89 9.74
N PRO A 279 -1.38 13.34 10.96
CA PRO A 279 -0.75 14.01 12.09
C PRO A 279 0.65 14.47 11.68
N SER A 280 0.96 15.73 11.94
CA SER A 280 2.30 16.25 11.69
C SER A 280 3.29 15.43 12.49
N LEU A 281 4.32 14.92 11.80
CA LEU A 281 5.50 14.45 12.49
C LEU A 281 6.16 15.63 13.19
N PRO A 282 7.04 15.38 14.18
CA PRO A 282 7.93 16.42 14.67
C PRO A 282 8.60 17.16 13.51
N GLU A 283 8.90 18.45 13.71
CA GLU A 283 9.37 19.39 12.67
C GLU A 283 8.29 19.84 11.66
N GLY A 284 7.03 19.44 11.84
CA GLY A 284 5.92 19.88 11.00
C GLY A 284 5.82 19.16 9.66
N THR A 285 6.64 18.12 9.45
CA THR A 285 6.56 17.29 8.24
C THR A 285 5.21 16.58 8.20
N LEU A 286 4.46 16.76 7.11
CA LEU A 286 3.18 16.09 6.86
C LEU A 286 3.39 14.95 5.87
N PRO A 287 3.28 13.69 6.33
CA PRO A 287 3.42 12.56 5.44
C PRO A 287 2.27 12.53 4.40
N PRO A 288 2.52 12.28 3.10
CA PRO A 288 1.49 12.41 2.06
C PRO A 288 0.40 11.35 2.20
N SER A 289 -0.82 11.65 1.73
CA SER A 289 -1.87 10.63 1.56
C SER A 289 -1.58 9.74 0.34
N LEU A 290 -2.24 8.58 0.24
CA LEU A 290 -2.09 7.67 -0.90
C LEU A 290 -2.36 8.38 -2.22
N VAL A 291 -3.44 9.16 -2.26
CA VAL A 291 -3.84 9.94 -3.42
C VAL A 291 -2.74 10.92 -3.84
N SER A 292 -2.23 11.73 -2.90
CA SER A 292 -1.18 12.71 -3.19
C SER A 292 0.13 12.04 -3.60
N ALA A 293 0.55 11.00 -2.87
CA ALA A 293 1.76 10.24 -3.16
C ALA A 293 1.69 9.57 -4.54
N TYR A 294 0.52 9.03 -4.91
CA TYR A 294 0.31 8.43 -6.21
C TYR A 294 0.33 9.50 -7.31
N ALA A 295 -0.47 10.56 -7.18
CA ALA A 295 -0.55 11.65 -8.15
C ALA A 295 0.82 12.24 -8.48
N MET A 296 1.66 12.48 -7.47
CA MET A 296 3.04 12.98 -7.66
C MET A 296 3.93 12.09 -8.53
N ARG A 297 3.64 10.78 -8.61
CA ARG A 297 4.46 9.81 -9.36
C ARG A 297 3.99 9.58 -10.79
N VAL A 298 2.70 9.75 -11.04
CA VAL A 298 2.10 9.44 -12.35
C VAL A 298 1.83 10.69 -13.20
N SER A 299 1.80 11.86 -12.57
CA SER A 299 1.59 13.13 -13.25
C SER A 299 2.87 13.60 -13.94
N ARG A 300 2.72 14.35 -15.05
CA ARG A 300 3.85 14.91 -15.80
C ARG A 300 4.42 16.16 -15.16
N SER A 301 3.67 16.77 -14.24
CA SER A 301 4.05 17.99 -13.54
C SER A 301 3.52 18.02 -12.10
N PRO A 302 4.14 18.79 -11.20
CA PRO A 302 3.61 19.01 -9.85
C PRO A 302 2.22 19.64 -9.82
N GLN A 303 1.88 20.50 -10.79
CA GLN A 303 0.58 21.15 -10.89
C GLN A 303 -0.53 20.16 -11.23
N GLU A 304 -0.27 19.24 -12.18
CA GLU A 304 -1.19 18.14 -12.51
C GLU A 304 -1.38 17.20 -11.31
N ALA A 305 -0.30 16.89 -10.59
CA ALA A 305 -0.38 16.09 -9.37
C ALA A 305 -1.25 16.76 -8.30
N ALA A 306 -1.04 18.06 -8.05
CA ALA A 306 -1.83 18.83 -7.11
C ALA A 306 -3.31 18.94 -7.53
N ALA A 307 -3.59 19.09 -8.83
CA ALA A 307 -4.94 19.11 -9.37
C ALA A 307 -5.66 17.76 -9.19
N CYS A 308 -4.98 16.64 -9.46
CA CYS A 308 -5.55 15.32 -9.22
C CYS A 308 -5.82 15.08 -7.73
N ALA A 309 -4.83 15.38 -6.89
CA ALA A 309 -4.94 15.16 -5.45
C ALA A 309 -6.03 16.01 -4.80
N SER A 310 -6.16 17.28 -5.20
CA SER A 310 -7.19 18.19 -4.70
C SER A 310 -8.61 17.78 -5.14
N THR A 311 -8.76 17.29 -6.38
CA THR A 311 -10.05 16.77 -6.88
C THR A 311 -10.55 15.61 -6.04
N LEU A 312 -9.69 14.64 -5.74
CA LEU A 312 -10.02 13.50 -4.89
C LEU A 312 -10.19 13.90 -3.41
N ALA A 313 -9.36 14.79 -2.90
CA ALA A 313 -9.47 15.29 -1.53
C ALA A 313 -10.78 16.05 -1.28
N ALA A 314 -11.29 16.78 -2.27
CA ALA A 314 -12.60 17.42 -2.19
C ALA A 314 -13.75 16.40 -2.02
N MET A 315 -13.55 15.16 -2.47
CA MET A 315 -14.56 14.10 -2.37
C MET A 315 -14.51 13.32 -1.05
N THR A 316 -13.50 13.50 -0.20
CA THR A 316 -13.21 12.69 1.00
C THR A 316 -14.43 12.40 1.88
N ASN A 317 -15.30 13.38 2.09
CA ASN A 317 -16.47 13.26 2.98
C ASN A 317 -17.78 12.91 2.26
N HIS A 318 -17.74 12.59 0.97
CA HIS A 318 -18.93 12.28 0.20
C HIS A 318 -19.36 10.81 0.42
N PRO A 319 -20.63 10.53 0.77
CA PRO A 319 -21.13 9.17 1.00
C PRO A 319 -21.40 8.40 -0.30
N VAL A 320 -20.83 8.86 -1.41
CA VAL A 320 -21.03 8.32 -2.75
C VAL A 320 -20.05 7.18 -2.99
N ARG A 321 -20.39 6.21 -3.86
CA ARG A 321 -19.46 5.17 -4.29
C ARG A 321 -18.68 5.63 -5.52
N PHE A 322 -17.43 5.20 -5.65
CA PHE A 322 -16.76 5.27 -6.95
C PHE A 322 -17.44 4.32 -7.93
N GLY A 323 -17.43 4.74 -9.19
CA GLY A 323 -17.77 3.90 -10.31
C GLY A 323 -16.94 2.61 -10.43
N THR A 324 -17.31 1.78 -11.39
CA THR A 324 -16.54 0.57 -11.74
C THR A 324 -15.37 0.98 -12.62
N ALA A 325 -14.15 0.56 -12.26
CA ALA A 325 -13.00 0.55 -13.16
C ALA A 325 -12.64 -0.89 -13.54
N CYS A 326 -12.25 -1.08 -14.80
CA CYS A 326 -11.98 -2.36 -15.41
C CYS A 326 -10.50 -2.50 -15.78
N SER A 327 -9.92 -3.65 -15.43
CA SER A 327 -8.62 -4.05 -15.94
C SER A 327 -8.70 -4.43 -17.42
N ARG A 328 -7.62 -4.17 -18.15
CA ARG A 328 -7.56 -4.43 -19.59
C ARG A 328 -7.23 -5.88 -19.90
N GLY A 329 -6.49 -6.57 -19.02
CA GLY A 329 -6.01 -7.93 -19.26
C GLY A 329 -5.02 -8.01 -20.42
N GLU A 330 -4.12 -7.05 -20.57
CA GLU A 330 -3.12 -6.94 -21.64
C GLU A 330 -2.10 -8.09 -21.61
N LEU A 331 -1.78 -8.63 -20.43
CA LEU A 331 -0.88 -9.79 -20.34
C LEU A 331 -1.59 -11.10 -20.61
N ALA A 332 -2.78 -11.29 -20.05
CA ALA A 332 -3.59 -12.49 -20.26
C ALA A 332 -5.07 -12.26 -19.91
N ARG A 333 -5.94 -12.99 -20.61
CA ARG A 333 -7.37 -13.15 -20.31
C ARG A 333 -7.70 -14.63 -20.22
N LEU A 334 -8.16 -15.09 -19.06
CA LEU A 334 -8.22 -16.52 -18.73
C LEU A 334 -9.55 -17.21 -19.04
N ALA A 335 -10.43 -16.58 -19.81
CA ALA A 335 -11.61 -17.12 -20.48
C ALA A 335 -12.27 -15.98 -21.29
N PRO A 336 -13.14 -16.27 -22.27
CA PRO A 336 -14.02 -15.25 -22.84
C PRO A 336 -15.10 -14.86 -21.83
N GLU A 337 -14.77 -13.95 -20.91
CA GLU A 337 -15.76 -13.32 -20.03
C GLU A 337 -16.49 -12.18 -20.75
N ALA A 338 -17.66 -11.81 -20.19
CA ALA A 338 -18.30 -10.56 -20.53
C ALA A 338 -17.31 -9.40 -20.39
N GLU A 339 -17.34 -8.48 -21.34
CA GLU A 339 -16.50 -7.30 -21.27
C GLU A 339 -16.83 -6.51 -20.00
N CYS A 340 -15.81 -6.23 -19.21
CA CYS A 340 -15.93 -5.30 -18.12
C CYS A 340 -15.97 -3.90 -18.72
N THR A 341 -17.07 -3.19 -18.50
CA THR A 341 -17.24 -1.80 -18.90
C THR A 341 -17.11 -0.89 -17.69
N ASP A 342 -16.33 0.17 -17.80
CA ASP A 342 -16.29 1.20 -16.78
C ASP A 342 -17.68 1.81 -16.59
N THR A 343 -18.06 2.10 -15.35
CA THR A 343 -19.35 2.72 -15.05
C THR A 343 -19.15 3.96 -14.20
N SER A 344 -19.90 5.02 -14.45
CA SER A 344 -19.84 6.27 -13.69
C SER A 344 -20.69 6.25 -12.41
N GLY A 345 -20.89 5.07 -11.81
CA GLY A 345 -21.83 4.90 -10.70
C GLY A 345 -21.46 5.72 -9.46
N GLY A 346 -22.16 6.83 -9.23
CA GLY A 346 -21.91 7.74 -8.12
C GLY A 346 -20.91 8.83 -8.47
N ALA A 347 -19.65 8.63 -8.06
CA ALA A 347 -18.53 9.47 -8.44
C ALA A 347 -17.81 8.86 -9.63
N ASP A 348 -17.49 9.67 -10.64
CA ASP A 348 -16.78 9.20 -11.81
C ASP A 348 -15.39 8.68 -11.40
N VAL A 349 -15.10 7.44 -11.79
CA VAL A 349 -13.83 6.78 -11.47
C VAL A 349 -12.67 7.39 -12.26
N THR A 350 -12.95 8.12 -13.34
CA THR A 350 -11.96 8.91 -14.09
C THR A 350 -11.33 10.02 -13.24
N HIS A 351 -12.00 10.48 -12.18
CA HIS A 351 -11.38 11.41 -11.23
C HIS A 351 -10.21 10.77 -10.45
N ALA A 352 -10.11 9.43 -10.45
CA ALA A 352 -9.02 8.68 -9.85
C ALA A 352 -7.93 8.24 -10.86
N THR A 353 -8.06 8.59 -12.14
CA THR A 353 -7.02 8.40 -13.15
C THR A 353 -6.11 9.64 -13.17
N CYS A 354 -5.12 9.68 -12.28
CA CYS A 354 -4.09 10.71 -12.33
C CYS A 354 -3.10 10.33 -13.47
N GLY A 355 -3.17 10.99 -14.62
CA GLY A 355 -2.24 10.77 -15.74
C GLY A 355 -2.66 9.67 -16.73
N THR A 356 -1.76 9.32 -17.67
CA THR A 356 -2.13 8.60 -18.92
C THR A 356 -1.82 7.10 -18.96
N SER A 357 -1.15 6.53 -17.96
CA SER A 357 -0.55 5.20 -18.08
C SER A 357 -0.88 4.19 -16.98
N SER A 358 -1.61 4.57 -15.93
CA SER A 358 -1.94 3.66 -14.82
C SER A 358 -3.29 4.00 -14.22
N ASP A 359 -4.23 3.04 -14.31
CA ASP A 359 -5.56 3.13 -13.70
C ASP A 359 -5.61 2.44 -12.33
N ASP A 360 -4.45 2.22 -11.68
CA ASP A 360 -4.37 1.37 -10.49
C ASP A 360 -5.08 1.98 -9.27
N LEU A 361 -5.01 3.29 -9.10
CA LEU A 361 -5.76 3.98 -8.06
C LEU A 361 -7.28 3.90 -8.34
N ALA A 362 -7.70 4.15 -9.58
CA ALA A 362 -9.09 4.00 -10.02
C ALA A 362 -9.63 2.59 -9.75
N VAL A 363 -8.89 1.55 -10.15
CA VAL A 363 -9.23 0.14 -9.90
C VAL A 363 -9.23 -0.19 -8.41
N ALA A 364 -8.31 0.37 -7.62
CA ALA A 364 -8.27 0.16 -6.18
C ALA A 364 -9.46 0.79 -5.45
N LEU A 365 -9.93 1.95 -5.88
CA LEU A 365 -11.03 2.67 -5.26
C LEU A 365 -12.41 2.24 -5.78
N ALA A 366 -12.46 1.57 -6.94
CA ALA A 366 -13.68 1.15 -7.62
C ALA A 366 -14.70 0.49 -6.69
N GLY A 367 -15.97 0.91 -6.85
CA GLY A 367 -17.14 0.40 -6.14
C GLY A 367 -17.21 0.73 -4.66
N LYS A 368 -16.24 1.41 -4.05
CA LYS A 368 -16.23 1.71 -2.61
C LYS A 368 -16.81 3.08 -2.31
N ARG A 369 -17.41 3.21 -1.13
CA ARG A 369 -17.86 4.49 -0.58
C ARG A 369 -16.69 5.40 -0.21
N ILE A 370 -16.64 6.60 -0.76
CA ILE A 370 -15.52 7.52 -0.57
C ILE A 370 -15.27 7.79 0.92
N ASP A 371 -16.32 8.12 1.67
CA ASP A 371 -16.31 8.39 3.11
C ASP A 371 -15.95 7.19 4.02
N ALA A 372 -15.79 5.99 3.46
CA ALA A 372 -15.49 4.78 4.22
C ALA A 372 -14.23 4.06 3.74
N ILE A 373 -13.62 4.45 2.63
CA ILE A 373 -12.42 3.78 2.11
C ILE A 373 -11.28 3.94 3.11
N ALA A 374 -10.64 2.82 3.44
CA ALA A 374 -9.43 2.80 4.25
C ALA A 374 -8.38 1.92 3.58
N VAL A 375 -7.12 2.27 3.83
CA VAL A 375 -5.97 1.40 3.54
C VAL A 375 -5.52 0.77 4.86
N THR A 376 -5.22 -0.52 4.83
CA THR A 376 -4.56 -1.25 5.92
C THR A 376 -3.25 -1.82 5.42
N ARG A 377 -2.14 -1.47 6.06
CA ARG A 377 -0.83 -2.12 5.91
C ARG A 377 -0.62 -3.13 7.04
N ALA A 378 -0.24 -4.34 6.68
CA ALA A 378 0.19 -5.37 7.63
C ALA A 378 1.46 -6.08 7.13
N VAL A 379 2.34 -6.45 8.06
CA VAL A 379 3.59 -7.16 7.75
C VAL A 379 3.55 -8.54 8.41
N GLY A 380 3.96 -9.56 7.65
CA GLY A 380 4.14 -10.93 8.12
C GLY A 380 5.47 -11.49 7.65
N ILE A 381 5.86 -12.64 8.20
CA ILE A 381 7.06 -13.39 7.79
C ILE A 381 6.62 -14.76 7.36
N VAL A 382 6.94 -15.14 6.12
CA VAL A 382 6.79 -16.53 5.65
C VAL A 382 8.10 -17.26 5.88
N PRO A 383 8.11 -18.34 6.69
CA PRO A 383 9.34 -19.05 7.01
C PRO A 383 10.01 -19.68 5.78
N ALA A 384 11.33 -19.80 5.84
CA ALA A 384 12.11 -20.56 4.87
C ALA A 384 11.51 -21.95 4.62
N GLY A 385 11.46 -22.37 3.36
CA GLY A 385 10.91 -23.66 2.92
C GLY A 385 9.38 -23.81 3.07
N SER A 386 8.67 -22.84 3.65
CA SER A 386 7.21 -22.82 3.67
C SER A 386 6.65 -22.41 2.31
N THR A 387 5.60 -23.10 1.87
CA THR A 387 4.86 -22.69 0.67
C THR A 387 3.95 -21.49 0.91
N GLY A 388 3.86 -20.96 2.14
CA GLY A 388 2.84 -19.98 2.49
C GLY A 388 1.41 -20.53 2.41
N GLY A 389 0.44 -19.63 2.42
CA GLY A 389 -0.97 -19.95 2.32
C GLY A 389 -1.83 -18.71 2.11
N LEU A 390 -3.14 -18.92 1.99
CA LEU A 390 -4.06 -17.79 2.02
C LEU A 390 -4.13 -17.16 3.39
N VAL A 391 -4.25 -15.85 3.36
CA VAL A 391 -4.51 -15.07 4.56
C VAL A 391 -5.91 -14.47 4.49
N ALA A 392 -6.70 -14.75 5.53
CA ALA A 392 -8.03 -14.22 5.68
C ALA A 392 -7.98 -12.72 6.01
N ILE A 393 -8.96 -11.98 5.50
CA ILE A 393 -9.17 -10.57 5.81
C ILE A 393 -10.42 -10.50 6.69
N ALA A 394 -10.34 -9.76 7.78
CA ALA A 394 -11.45 -9.52 8.69
C ALA A 394 -11.50 -8.05 9.11
N PRO A 395 -12.65 -7.52 9.56
CA PRO A 395 -12.73 -6.16 10.08
C PRO A 395 -11.65 -5.87 11.13
N GLY A 396 -11.01 -4.71 11.01
CA GLY A 396 -9.92 -4.25 11.86
C GLY A 396 -10.25 -2.95 12.59
N SER A 397 -9.26 -2.45 13.33
CA SER A 397 -9.30 -1.14 13.96
C SER A 397 -8.33 -0.20 13.24
N ALA A 398 -8.63 1.10 13.25
CA ALA A 398 -7.68 2.11 12.79
C ALA A 398 -6.38 2.03 13.60
N LYS A 399 -5.26 2.37 12.96
CA LYS A 399 -3.93 2.41 13.53
C LYS A 399 -3.07 3.42 12.76
N GLU A 400 -2.47 4.35 13.48
CA GLU A 400 -1.54 5.29 12.88
C GLU A 400 -0.19 4.63 12.59
N PRO A 401 0.51 5.01 11.50
CA PRO A 401 1.83 4.51 11.15
C PRO A 401 2.94 5.17 11.98
N THR A 402 2.67 5.51 13.23
CA THR A 402 3.62 6.22 14.12
C THR A 402 3.86 5.36 15.35
N VAL A 403 5.12 5.24 15.76
CA VAL A 403 5.53 4.48 16.95
C VAL A 403 6.43 5.36 17.80
N THR A 404 6.12 5.46 19.09
CA THR A 404 6.98 6.14 20.06
C THR A 404 7.69 5.09 20.92
N PRO A 405 8.99 4.82 20.68
CA PRO A 405 9.73 3.82 21.42
C PRO A 405 10.10 4.33 22.82
N ARG A 406 10.74 3.48 23.63
CA ARG A 406 11.42 3.91 24.86
C ARG A 406 12.86 4.31 24.55
N LEU A 407 13.43 5.25 25.30
CA LEU A 407 14.88 5.47 25.24
C LEU A 407 15.60 4.26 25.82
N ASP A 408 16.66 3.83 25.14
CA ASP A 408 17.61 2.87 25.69
C ASP A 408 18.26 3.44 26.97
N GLU A 409 18.54 2.62 27.97
CA GLU A 409 19.17 3.07 29.22
C GLU A 409 20.55 3.68 28.99
N THR A 410 21.27 3.19 27.97
CA THR A 410 22.55 3.76 27.53
C THR A 410 22.41 5.19 26.99
N CYS A 411 21.18 5.61 26.71
CA CYS A 411 20.83 6.89 26.13
C CYS A 411 20.21 7.89 27.10
N LEU A 412 20.12 7.52 28.37
CA LEU A 412 19.72 8.45 29.40
C LEU A 412 20.85 9.45 29.64
N PRO A 413 20.55 10.75 29.83
CA PRO A 413 21.56 11.69 30.28
C PRO A 413 22.22 11.10 31.53
N PRO A 414 23.57 11.22 31.68
CA PRO A 414 24.22 10.75 32.89
C PRO A 414 23.46 11.34 34.07
N THR A 415 22.89 10.47 34.91
CA THR A 415 22.13 10.91 36.09
C THR A 415 23.01 11.94 36.79
N PRO A 416 22.54 13.20 36.96
CA PRO A 416 23.36 14.27 37.50
C PRO A 416 24.01 13.71 38.75
N PHE A 417 25.35 13.67 38.76
CA PHE A 417 26.13 13.06 39.83
C PHE A 417 25.47 13.48 41.14
N ARG A 418 24.83 12.53 41.83
CA ARG A 418 24.25 12.81 43.13
C ARG A 418 25.42 13.37 43.92
N PRO A 419 25.39 14.64 44.36
CA PRO A 419 26.54 15.25 45.02
C PRO A 419 26.91 14.29 46.13
N THR A 420 28.13 13.73 46.03
CA THR A 420 28.68 12.87 47.06
C THR A 420 28.45 13.61 48.36
N PRO A 421 27.73 13.05 49.34
CA PRO A 421 27.49 13.75 50.60
C PRO A 421 28.85 14.21 51.08
N SER A 422 29.02 15.53 51.19
CA SER A 422 30.29 16.14 51.56
C SER A 422 30.80 15.36 52.77
N PRO A 423 32.03 14.80 52.73
CA PRO A 423 32.57 14.12 53.89
C PRO A 423 32.55 15.12 55.03
N SER A 424 31.66 14.88 55.99
CA SER A 424 31.58 15.67 57.20
C SER A 424 32.95 15.57 57.87
N SER A 425 33.61 16.72 57.97
CA SER A 425 34.67 17.00 58.95
C SER A 425 35.95 16.16 58.79
N ALA A 426 36.82 16.54 57.86
CA ALA A 426 38.26 16.28 58.00
C ALA A 426 38.90 17.41 58.85
N PRO A 427 39.81 17.09 59.79
CA PRO A 427 40.44 18.06 60.68
C PRO A 427 41.41 18.99 59.91
N PRO A 428 41.75 20.17 60.48
CA PRO A 428 42.60 21.15 59.81
C PRO A 428 44.03 20.61 59.68
N PHE A 429 44.46 20.34 58.45
CA PHE A 429 45.87 20.14 58.11
C PHE A 429 46.44 21.41 57.50
N ALA A 430 47.54 21.86 58.08
CA ALA A 430 48.31 23.02 57.70
C ALA A 430 49.25 22.72 56.52
N SER A 431 49.34 23.70 55.62
CA SER A 431 50.50 24.20 54.85
C SER A 431 51.27 23.29 53.87
N ASP A 432 51.49 23.92 52.70
CA ASP A 432 52.63 23.81 51.76
C ASP A 432 52.76 22.58 50.87
N TRP A 433 52.12 22.64 49.69
CA TRP A 433 52.59 21.96 48.48
C TRP A 433 52.50 22.89 47.26
N PRO A 434 53.49 22.85 46.34
CA PRO A 434 53.55 23.73 45.18
C PRO A 434 52.57 23.32 44.07
N THR A 435 52.02 24.34 43.43
CA THR A 435 51.10 24.30 42.30
C THR A 435 51.68 23.54 41.10
N PRO A 436 51.02 22.47 40.59
CA PRO A 436 51.35 21.91 39.28
C PRO A 436 50.69 22.76 38.18
N GLU A 437 51.46 23.09 37.15
CA GLU A 437 50.98 23.71 35.91
C GLU A 437 49.84 22.91 35.27
N GLN A 438 48.79 23.63 34.91
CA GLN A 438 47.58 23.13 34.29
C GLN A 438 47.77 23.09 32.76
N PRO A 439 47.76 21.92 32.10
CA PRO A 439 47.82 21.88 30.63
C PRO A 439 46.49 22.35 30.03
N SER A 440 46.59 23.20 29.00
CA SER A 440 45.47 23.75 28.25
C SER A 440 44.62 22.66 27.58
N PRO A 441 43.28 22.82 27.51
CA PRO A 441 42.41 21.85 26.89
C PRO A 441 42.63 21.79 25.37
N ALA A 442 42.94 20.60 24.87
CA ALA A 442 43.02 20.32 23.44
C ALA A 442 41.63 20.42 22.81
N THR A 443 41.51 21.25 21.77
CA THR A 443 40.34 21.35 20.88
C THR A 443 40.08 20.01 20.18
N PRO A 444 38.85 19.47 20.22
CA PRO A 444 38.52 18.26 19.48
C PRO A 444 38.50 18.52 17.97
N ARG A 445 39.32 17.79 17.21
CA ARG A 445 39.23 17.72 15.75
C ARG A 445 38.07 16.80 15.35
N TYR A 446 37.03 17.35 14.74
CA TYR A 446 35.97 16.58 14.11
C TYR A 446 36.43 16.05 12.74
N LYS A 447 36.25 14.75 12.49
CA LYS A 447 36.29 14.16 11.15
C LYS A 447 34.86 14.07 10.64
N SER A 448 34.51 14.88 9.66
CA SER A 448 33.27 14.74 8.89
C SER A 448 33.42 13.60 7.88
N THR A 449 32.69 12.50 8.08
CA THR A 449 32.45 11.51 7.02
C THR A 449 31.25 11.98 6.21
N TYR A 450 31.52 12.46 4.98
CA TYR A 450 30.49 12.67 3.97
C TYR A 450 29.98 11.31 3.48
N SER A 451 28.66 11.09 3.57
CA SER A 451 27.98 10.03 2.83
C SER A 451 27.40 10.65 1.56
N ASP A 452 27.91 10.23 0.41
CA ASP A 452 27.39 10.61 -0.90
C ASP A 452 25.98 10.02 -1.10
N GLY A 453 24.97 10.77 -0.69
CA GLY A 453 23.57 10.55 -1.00
C GLY A 453 23.09 11.68 -1.89
N CYS A 454 23.04 11.46 -3.20
CA CYS A 454 22.38 12.35 -4.15
C CYS A 454 20.87 12.39 -3.88
N GLY A 455 20.44 13.31 -3.03
CA GLY A 455 19.05 13.71 -2.86
C GLY A 455 19.02 15.23 -2.81
N GLY A 456 18.43 15.86 -3.83
CA GLY A 456 18.29 17.30 -3.93
C GLY A 456 17.51 17.86 -2.74
N GLY A 457 18.24 18.44 -1.78
CA GLY A 457 17.69 19.25 -0.70
C GLY A 457 17.73 20.72 -1.09
N THR A 458 16.60 21.40 -0.87
CA THR A 458 16.44 22.85 -1.02
C THR A 458 17.47 23.58 -0.16
N MET A 459 18.35 24.38 -0.77
CA MET A 459 19.29 25.23 -0.03
C MET A 459 18.56 26.33 0.73
N VAL A 460 18.64 26.31 2.06
CA VAL A 460 18.46 27.50 2.88
C VAL A 460 19.83 28.15 3.03
N VAL A 461 20.03 29.27 2.33
CA VAL A 461 21.22 30.10 2.45
C VAL A 461 21.13 30.87 3.77
N THR A 462 21.96 30.52 4.74
CA THR A 462 22.30 31.41 5.86
C THR A 462 23.70 31.96 5.63
N ASP A 463 23.76 33.25 5.29
CA ASP A 463 24.98 34.05 5.30
C ASP A 463 25.63 33.98 6.68
N THR A 464 26.90 33.57 6.74
CA THR A 464 27.76 33.92 7.87
C THR A 464 29.18 34.14 7.37
N THR A 465 29.48 35.41 7.14
CA THR A 465 30.83 35.97 7.03
C THR A 465 31.63 35.66 8.29
N SER A 466 32.84 35.12 8.17
CA SER A 466 34.00 35.45 9.02
C SER A 466 35.28 34.84 8.47
N ASP A 467 36.24 35.72 8.23
CA ASP A 467 37.67 35.48 7.98
C ASP A 467 38.30 34.54 9.00
N THR A 468 39.19 33.65 8.55
CA THR A 468 40.53 33.50 9.16
C THR A 468 41.49 32.80 8.19
N THR A 469 42.60 33.47 7.93
CA THR A 469 43.84 33.01 7.31
C THR A 469 44.55 31.95 8.18
N TYR A 470 44.99 30.85 7.59
CA TYR A 470 46.13 30.07 8.09
C TYR A 470 46.89 29.43 6.92
N GLU A 471 48.17 29.78 6.83
CA GLU A 471 49.21 29.00 6.15
C GLU A 471 49.49 27.74 6.98
N ASP A 472 49.65 26.56 6.36
CA ASP A 472 50.91 25.82 6.40
C ASP A 472 50.88 24.57 5.50
N THR A 473 52.09 24.25 5.10
CA THR A 473 52.70 23.29 4.21
C THR A 473 52.34 21.80 4.34
N GLY A 474 52.45 21.12 3.19
CA GLY A 474 53.10 19.81 3.10
C GLY A 474 52.19 18.58 3.11
N ALA A 475 51.92 18.05 1.92
CA ALA A 475 52.31 16.70 1.51
C ALA A 475 51.58 16.33 0.21
N SER A 476 52.40 16.06 -0.79
CA SER A 476 52.06 15.48 -2.08
C SER A 476 51.32 14.14 -1.92
N ASP A 477 50.20 13.99 -2.62
CA ASP A 477 49.86 12.72 -3.25
C ASP A 477 49.07 12.99 -4.54
N SER A 478 49.70 12.60 -5.63
CA SER A 478 49.24 12.69 -7.00
C SER A 478 48.15 11.64 -7.26
N CYS A 479 46.96 12.07 -7.68
CA CYS A 479 46.02 11.23 -8.41
C CYS A 479 45.33 12.09 -9.47
N SER A 480 45.75 11.88 -10.72
CA SER A 480 45.24 12.48 -11.94
C SER A 480 43.73 12.25 -12.08
N SER A 481 42.98 13.34 -12.26
CA SER A 481 41.57 13.31 -12.65
C SER A 481 41.51 13.59 -14.15
N ASP A 482 41.58 12.55 -14.97
CA ASP A 482 41.27 12.65 -16.39
C ASP A 482 39.75 12.77 -16.55
N THR A 483 39.31 14.00 -16.79
CA THR A 483 37.96 14.33 -17.25
C THR A 483 37.90 13.98 -18.74
N SER A 484 37.28 12.85 -19.07
CA SER A 484 36.88 12.55 -20.44
C SER A 484 35.40 12.88 -20.60
N ASP A 485 35.17 14.13 -21.01
CA ASP A 485 33.94 14.53 -21.68
C ASP A 485 33.77 13.68 -22.95
N SER A 486 32.65 12.99 -23.06
CA SER A 486 32.20 12.38 -24.31
C SER A 486 30.81 12.88 -24.64
N SER A 487 30.78 14.12 -25.13
CA SER A 487 29.77 14.61 -26.06
C SER A 487 29.82 13.75 -27.33
N SER A 488 28.77 12.95 -27.56
CA SER A 488 28.53 12.34 -28.87
C SER A 488 27.42 13.12 -29.56
N ASP A 489 27.87 14.11 -30.33
CA ASP A 489 27.12 14.76 -31.39
C ASP A 489 26.75 13.70 -32.45
N SER A 490 25.46 13.54 -32.72
CA SER A 490 24.98 12.74 -33.85
C SER A 490 24.72 13.69 -35.01
N SER A 491 25.70 13.77 -35.90
CA SER A 491 25.64 14.47 -37.18
C SER A 491 24.62 13.81 -38.10
N SER A 492 23.58 14.56 -38.44
CA SER A 492 22.82 14.44 -39.68
C SER A 492 23.68 14.92 -40.84
N ASP A 493 23.78 14.13 -41.93
CA ASP A 493 23.96 14.59 -43.32
C ASP A 493 23.75 13.40 -44.29
N ASP A 494 22.54 13.38 -44.85
CA ASP A 494 22.14 13.34 -46.26
C ASP A 494 22.92 12.60 -47.39
N VAL A 495 22.08 12.18 -48.35
CA VAL A 495 22.23 11.92 -49.80
C VAL A 495 22.76 10.57 -50.33
N GLY A 496 21.95 9.89 -51.15
CA GLY A 496 22.44 8.89 -52.11
C GLY A 496 21.39 8.02 -52.81
N CYS A 497 20.90 8.50 -53.95
CA CYS A 497 19.85 7.97 -54.84
C CYS A 497 19.97 6.51 -55.35
N GLY A 498 18.81 5.95 -55.72
CA GLY A 498 18.62 5.30 -57.03
C GLY A 498 18.37 3.80 -57.05
N GLY A 499 17.22 3.37 -57.60
CA GLY A 499 17.01 1.99 -58.00
C GLY A 499 15.55 1.57 -58.16
N ASP A 500 14.88 2.06 -59.20
CA ASP A 500 13.64 1.48 -59.72
C ASP A 500 13.85 0.03 -60.16
N THR A 501 12.85 -0.85 -59.99
CA THR A 501 12.31 -1.69 -61.08
C THR A 501 11.11 -2.56 -60.65
N VAL A 502 9.97 -2.29 -61.31
CA VAL A 502 8.90 -3.16 -61.83
C VAL A 502 8.20 -4.24 -60.97
N GLY A 503 6.86 -4.12 -60.95
CA GLY A 503 6.00 -5.15 -61.55
C GLY A 503 5.04 -5.85 -60.61
N GLY A 504 3.74 -5.59 -60.75
CA GLY A 504 2.70 -6.38 -60.10
C GLY A 504 1.34 -5.69 -60.06
N ASP A 505 0.70 -5.61 -61.21
CA ASP A 505 -0.68 -5.15 -61.41
C ASP A 505 -1.67 -5.92 -60.51
N ASN A 506 -2.60 -5.21 -59.89
CA ASN A 506 -3.96 -5.73 -59.73
C ASN A 506 -4.98 -4.60 -59.57
N ASP A 507 -5.67 -4.38 -60.69
CA ASP A 507 -6.83 -3.51 -60.85
C ASP A 507 -8.02 -3.98 -60.00
N GLY A 508 -8.70 -3.01 -59.40
CA GLY A 508 -9.94 -3.23 -58.65
C GLY A 508 -10.69 -1.91 -58.43
N SER A 509 -11.04 -1.25 -59.54
CA SER A 509 -11.87 -0.05 -59.61
C SER A 509 -13.31 -0.28 -59.08
N SER A 510 -13.81 0.66 -58.28
CA SER A 510 -15.08 1.37 -58.58
C SER A 510 -15.36 2.46 -57.53
N ASP A 511 -14.97 3.68 -57.88
CA ASP A 511 -15.79 4.89 -58.00
C ASP A 511 -16.98 5.09 -57.03
N ALA A 512 -16.87 6.11 -56.18
CA ALA A 512 -17.99 7.01 -55.85
C ALA A 512 -17.51 8.37 -55.30
N CYS A 513 -17.41 9.32 -56.22
CA CYS A 513 -17.76 10.74 -56.16
C CYS A 513 -17.44 11.60 -54.90
N SER A 514 -16.43 12.44 -55.11
CA SER A 514 -16.24 13.85 -54.74
C SER A 514 -17.47 14.66 -54.26
N SER A 515 -17.25 15.52 -53.26
CA SER A 515 -17.39 16.97 -53.46
C SER A 515 -16.81 17.76 -52.28
N ASP A 516 -15.89 18.63 -52.65
CA ASP A 516 -15.14 19.60 -51.86
C ASP A 516 -16.04 20.70 -51.28
N SER A 517 -15.59 21.34 -50.21
CA SER A 517 -15.74 22.79 -49.97
C SER A 517 -14.91 23.22 -48.76
N SER A 518 -13.73 23.73 -49.04
CA SER A 518 -12.99 24.65 -48.19
C SER A 518 -13.69 26.01 -48.15
N SER A 519 -13.69 26.69 -47.00
CA SER A 519 -13.28 28.10 -46.90
C SER A 519 -13.48 28.64 -45.49
N ASP A 520 -12.42 29.29 -45.03
CA ASP A 520 -12.32 30.20 -43.91
C ASP A 520 -13.41 31.28 -43.94
N SER A 521 -13.80 31.79 -42.77
CA SER A 521 -13.99 33.22 -42.54
C SER A 521 -14.19 33.53 -41.06
N SER A 522 -13.54 34.62 -40.69
CA SER A 522 -13.39 35.27 -39.42
C SER A 522 -14.64 36.05 -38.95
N ASP A 523 -14.49 36.56 -37.73
CA ASP A 523 -15.07 37.81 -37.22
C ASP A 523 -16.35 37.77 -36.36
N SER A 524 -16.09 37.94 -35.06
CA SER A 524 -16.45 39.14 -34.29
C SER A 524 -17.92 39.62 -34.27
N CYS A 525 -18.49 39.71 -33.06
CA CYS A 525 -19.13 40.90 -32.45
C CYS A 525 -20.24 40.55 -31.43
N SER A 526 -19.91 40.74 -30.16
CA SER A 526 -20.54 41.64 -29.18
C SER A 526 -22.08 41.85 -29.14
N SER A 527 -22.55 41.86 -27.88
CA SER A 527 -23.69 42.62 -27.31
C SER A 527 -25.11 42.17 -27.72
N SER A 528 -26.04 41.95 -26.80
CA SER A 528 -26.58 43.02 -25.96
C SER A 528 -27.57 42.48 -24.91
N SER A 529 -27.60 43.22 -23.80
CA SER A 529 -28.52 43.18 -22.67
C SER A 529 -29.98 43.38 -23.09
N GLY A 530 -30.91 42.82 -22.30
CA GLY A 530 -32.35 43.06 -22.44
C GLY A 530 -33.12 42.62 -21.20
N ASP A 531 -33.30 43.57 -20.29
CA ASP A 531 -34.02 43.49 -19.03
C ASP A 531 -35.56 43.36 -19.18
N SER A 532 -36.14 42.66 -18.20
CA SER A 532 -37.39 42.96 -17.45
C SER A 532 -38.76 43.04 -18.16
N CYS A 533 -39.75 42.32 -17.60
CA CYS A 533 -40.93 42.86 -16.86
C CYS A 533 -42.11 41.87 -16.74
N ASP A 534 -42.48 41.62 -15.49
CA ASP A 534 -43.83 41.47 -14.89
C ASP A 534 -44.95 40.54 -15.46
N SER A 535 -45.26 39.51 -14.64
CA SER A 535 -46.52 39.11 -13.94
C SER A 535 -47.91 39.60 -14.46
N PRO A 536 -49.08 39.02 -14.02
CA PRO A 536 -49.36 37.88 -13.12
C PRO A 536 -50.43 36.89 -13.66
N GLU A 537 -50.65 35.74 -13.00
CA GLU A 537 -51.98 35.37 -12.47
C GLU A 537 -52.05 33.94 -11.88
N THR A 538 -52.86 33.89 -10.85
CA THR A 538 -53.18 32.81 -9.92
C THR A 538 -53.76 31.56 -10.58
N ARG A 539 -53.45 30.38 -10.02
CA ARG A 539 -54.46 29.32 -9.81
C ARG A 539 -54.09 28.35 -8.70
N ASN A 540 -54.90 28.43 -7.65
CA ASN A 540 -55.07 27.43 -6.60
C ASN A 540 -55.29 26.03 -7.18
N HIS A 541 -54.48 25.04 -6.78
CA HIS A 541 -54.93 23.65 -6.72
C HIS A 541 -54.69 23.03 -5.35
N LYS A 542 -55.85 22.72 -4.75
CA LYS A 542 -56.10 21.91 -3.56
C LYS A 542 -55.32 20.59 -3.57
N GLY A 543 -54.94 20.20 -2.36
CA GLY A 543 -54.09 19.06 -2.08
C GLY A 543 -54.62 17.68 -2.45
N ARG A 544 -53.67 16.76 -2.57
CA ARG A 544 -53.87 15.32 -2.43
C ARG A 544 -52.79 14.77 -1.50
N ARG A 545 -53.21 14.37 -0.31
CA ARG A 545 -52.47 13.48 0.59
C ARG A 545 -52.25 12.14 -0.14
N GLY A 546 -51.02 11.90 -0.59
CA GLY A 546 -50.56 10.64 -1.17
C GLY A 546 -49.85 9.80 -0.11
N LYS A 547 -50.23 8.53 -0.04
CA LYS A 547 -49.94 7.57 1.04
C LYS A 547 -48.46 7.16 1.06
N SER A 548 -47.90 7.06 2.27
CA SER A 548 -46.59 6.48 2.54
C SER A 548 -46.47 5.06 1.94
N PRO A 549 -45.33 4.68 1.34
CA PRO A 549 -45.12 3.32 0.88
C PRO A 549 -44.98 2.41 2.11
N VAL A 550 -46.04 1.68 2.43
CA VAL A 550 -45.96 0.54 3.34
C VAL A 550 -45.07 -0.49 2.66
N SER A 551 -43.88 -0.63 3.24
CA SER A 551 -42.75 -1.41 2.75
C SER A 551 -43.15 -2.81 2.27
N ARG A 552 -42.70 -3.15 1.05
CA ARG A 552 -42.76 -4.52 0.49
C ARG A 552 -42.13 -5.57 1.44
N ALA A 553 -41.27 -5.14 2.37
CA ALA A 553 -40.72 -6.01 3.41
C ALA A 553 -41.80 -6.53 4.39
N ALA A 554 -42.85 -5.76 4.67
CA ALA A 554 -43.94 -6.22 5.55
C ALA A 554 -44.73 -7.37 4.92
N PHE A 555 -44.96 -7.32 3.61
CA PHE A 555 -45.60 -8.42 2.88
C PHE A 555 -44.73 -9.68 2.82
N LEU A 556 -43.41 -9.53 2.70
CA LEU A 556 -42.47 -10.65 2.67
C LEU A 556 -42.40 -11.35 4.04
N VAL A 557 -42.38 -10.58 5.14
CA VAL A 557 -42.43 -11.12 6.50
C VAL A 557 -43.76 -11.85 6.77
N VAL A 558 -44.89 -11.30 6.34
CA VAL A 558 -46.20 -11.95 6.49
C VAL A 558 -46.29 -13.23 5.65
N ALA A 559 -45.74 -13.22 4.42
CA ALA A 559 -45.71 -14.39 3.55
C ALA A 559 -44.83 -15.53 4.10
N LEU A 560 -43.73 -15.22 4.79
CA LEU A 560 -42.87 -16.21 5.45
C LEU A 560 -43.47 -16.76 6.76
N LEU A 561 -44.22 -15.96 7.51
CA LEU A 561 -44.79 -16.39 8.79
C LEU A 561 -46.07 -17.22 8.66
N LEU A 562 -46.85 -17.04 7.59
CA LEU A 562 -48.11 -17.77 7.35
C LEU A 562 -47.95 -19.30 7.22
N PRO A 563 -46.97 -19.84 6.48
CA PRO A 563 -46.74 -21.28 6.39
C PRO A 563 -46.29 -21.90 7.72
N LEU A 564 -45.44 -21.19 8.47
CA LEU A 564 -44.92 -21.67 9.77
C LEU A 564 -46.03 -21.80 10.80
N ARG A 565 -47.00 -20.87 10.79
CA ARG A 565 -48.16 -20.95 11.68
C ARG A 565 -49.10 -22.11 11.34
N ARG A 566 -49.17 -22.52 10.07
CA ARG A 566 -49.93 -23.71 9.64
C ARG A 566 -49.27 -25.03 10.07
N MET A 567 -47.94 -25.08 10.15
CA MET A 567 -47.24 -26.30 10.59
C MET A 567 -47.29 -26.48 12.12
N ALA A 568 -47.27 -25.40 12.89
CA ALA A 568 -47.38 -25.48 14.36
C ALA A 568 -48.72 -26.08 14.81
N LYS A 569 -49.81 -25.78 14.10
CA LYS A 569 -51.15 -26.29 14.45
C LYS A 569 -51.35 -27.78 14.14
N LYS A 570 -50.46 -28.42 13.38
CA LYS A 570 -50.55 -29.86 13.05
C LYS A 570 -49.86 -30.76 14.08
N ARG A 571 -49.15 -30.20 15.06
CA ARG A 571 -48.47 -30.96 16.14
C ARG A 571 -49.26 -31.08 17.45
N GLU A 572 -50.41 -30.43 17.56
CA GLU A 572 -51.28 -30.53 18.76
C GLU A 572 -52.40 -31.57 18.65
N ASN A 573 -52.58 -32.21 17.49
CA ASN A 573 -53.61 -33.24 17.26
C ASN A 573 -53.01 -34.57 16.73
N GLY A 574 -51.79 -34.91 17.14
CA GLY A 574 -51.10 -36.16 16.79
C GLY A 574 -50.68 -36.91 18.04
#